data_AF-A0A238D9L7-F1
#
_entry.id   AF-A0A238D9L7-F1
#
_cell.length_a   1.000
_cell.length_b   1.000
_cell.length_c   1.000
_cell.angle_alpha   90.00
_cell.angle_beta   90.00
_cell.angle_gamma   90.00
#
_symmetry.space_group_name_H-M   'P 1'
#
loop_
_entity.id
_entity.type
_entity.pdbx_description
1 polymer ?
#
loop_
_entity_poly.entity_id
_entity_poly.type
_entity_poly.pdbx_seq_one_letter_code
_entity_poly.pdbx_strand_id
1 'polypeptide(L)'
;MNSDSQPSRARPEQAQAAPITDVLLDMRPALDGFYGIPQETRLLFSALAALPGLRVSGLLQLSTRRVKGGVTPGQAFSEAERVHRYSKAVVSLKSQSVTDWKESVADWVSALFHKWALRWGAWAGAAPLRLQSFETRAFRDFIWQQLFARSVPPAEREQVLRCDYRICSSPWRWMHLVGIERAGLLGKSRYPRLDTRGVDVLITQTPYPGRVSAGTALVVHYHDAIPVLMPHTISDRAFHEASHFQALAANVRDGAHFVCVSEATRRDLLSLFPEAEARAVTIHNMLPSHYHPEAVEPERVPGIVRRHLHDEYRPKGSSAKTDRNVYKLAKSFSNEAEKSAFYAQAFGPDSRFVLMVSTIEPRKNHARLIEAWEVLRDRVDPDLKLVLVGHIGWDHKAVLEGCLPWIEQGGLFMLHSVPAESMRILYQQATVTVCPSVGEGFDFSGAEAMRCGGVVAASDIPVHREVYGDAAVYFDPYDTQSVVHALQALVDADDAQPRAETLRAAGLEQSARYLPERIVPQWEAFLRGLV
;
A
#
# COMPACT_ATOMS: atom_id res chain seq x y z
N MET A 1 54.11 -48.28 -39.00
CA MET A 1 52.69 -48.50 -38.65
C MET A 1 52.50 -48.10 -37.19
N ASN A 2 52.06 -46.88 -36.94
CA ASN A 2 51.49 -46.45 -35.67
C ASN A 2 50.43 -45.42 -36.03
N SER A 3 49.17 -45.78 -35.82
CA SER A 3 47.99 -44.97 -36.14
C SER A 3 47.63 -44.11 -34.94
N ASP A 4 47.79 -42.79 -35.09
CA ASP A 4 47.25 -41.79 -34.18
C ASP A 4 45.72 -41.72 -34.29
N SER A 5 45.02 -41.99 -33.20
CA SER A 5 43.58 -41.71 -33.05
C SER A 5 43.38 -40.57 -32.05
N GLN A 6 43.06 -39.37 -32.54
CA GLN A 6 42.58 -38.27 -31.70
C GLN A 6 41.11 -38.49 -31.30
N PRO A 7 40.72 -38.20 -30.05
CA PRO A 7 39.31 -38.21 -29.66
C PRO A 7 38.61 -36.91 -30.09
N SER A 8 37.41 -37.09 -30.66
CA SER A 8 36.45 -36.05 -31.05
C SER A 8 36.10 -35.14 -29.86
N ARG A 9 36.37 -33.83 -29.99
CA ARG A 9 35.85 -32.81 -29.08
C ARG A 9 34.39 -32.53 -29.42
N ALA A 10 33.48 -32.98 -28.57
CA ALA A 10 32.10 -32.51 -28.56
C ALA A 10 32.07 -30.99 -28.36
N ARG A 11 31.33 -30.27 -29.22
CA ARG A 11 31.06 -28.84 -29.03
C ARG A 11 30.17 -28.67 -27.79
N PRO A 12 30.44 -27.69 -26.91
CA PRO A 12 29.50 -27.39 -25.82
C PRO A 12 28.18 -26.92 -26.43
N GLU A 13 27.08 -27.55 -26.01
CA GLU A 13 25.72 -27.06 -26.25
C GLU A 13 25.67 -25.61 -25.75
N GLN A 14 25.37 -24.68 -26.67
CA GLN A 14 25.00 -23.33 -26.31
C GLN A 14 23.68 -23.42 -25.55
N ALA A 15 23.74 -23.34 -24.22
CA ALA A 15 22.56 -23.15 -23.39
C ALA A 15 21.81 -21.92 -23.92
N GLN A 16 20.68 -22.14 -24.60
CA GLN A 16 19.78 -21.05 -24.99
C GLN A 16 19.37 -20.34 -23.71
N ALA A 17 19.76 -19.06 -23.59
CA ALA A 17 19.31 -18.22 -22.49
C ALA A 17 17.78 -18.24 -22.46
N ALA A 18 17.20 -18.53 -21.30
CA ALA A 18 15.75 -18.56 -21.13
C ALA A 18 15.14 -17.23 -21.62
N PRO A 19 13.98 -17.26 -22.29
CA PRO A 19 13.32 -16.05 -22.75
C PRO A 19 13.06 -15.11 -21.57
N ILE A 20 13.34 -13.82 -21.76
CA ILE A 20 13.10 -12.78 -20.76
C ILE A 20 11.64 -12.37 -20.84
N THR A 21 10.93 -12.40 -19.71
CA THR A 21 9.54 -11.95 -19.62
C THR A 21 9.46 -10.44 -19.41
N ASP A 22 8.75 -9.74 -20.29
CA ASP A 22 8.48 -8.29 -20.19
C ASP A 22 7.27 -8.01 -19.28
N VAL A 23 7.53 -7.43 -18.11
CA VAL A 23 6.51 -7.14 -17.07
C VAL A 23 6.28 -5.64 -16.95
N LEU A 24 5.02 -5.22 -17.06
CA LEU A 24 4.58 -3.85 -16.77
C LEU A 24 3.79 -3.83 -15.46
N LEU A 25 4.19 -3.01 -14.49
CA LEU A 25 3.52 -2.96 -13.18
C LEU A 25 2.83 -1.60 -12.96
N ASP A 26 1.56 -1.60 -12.54
CA ASP A 26 0.81 -0.37 -12.19
C ASP A 26 1.42 0.34 -10.99
N MET A 27 2.04 1.50 -11.24
CA MET A 27 2.69 2.32 -10.21
C MET A 27 1.77 3.40 -9.64
N ARG A 28 0.52 3.49 -10.09
CA ARG A 28 -0.45 4.47 -9.56
C ARG A 28 -0.54 4.41 -8.03
N PRO A 29 -0.67 3.25 -7.35
CA PRO A 29 -0.75 3.24 -5.90
C PRO A 29 0.53 3.72 -5.23
N ALA A 30 1.71 3.49 -5.82
CA ALA A 30 2.98 3.96 -5.24
C ALA A 30 3.12 5.49 -5.24
N LEU A 31 2.37 6.20 -6.09
CA LEU A 31 2.34 7.67 -6.12
C LEU A 31 1.57 8.27 -4.93
N ASP A 32 0.67 7.50 -4.31
CA ASP A 32 -0.20 7.95 -3.23
C ASP A 32 0.11 7.18 -1.93
N GLY A 33 0.38 7.87 -0.82
CA GLY A 33 0.49 7.23 0.51
C GLY A 33 1.81 6.49 0.82
N PHE A 34 1.83 5.80 1.97
CA PHE A 34 3.02 5.13 2.53
C PHE A 34 2.78 3.64 2.79
N TYR A 35 1.74 3.29 3.57
CA TYR A 35 1.43 1.94 4.05
C TYR A 35 0.41 1.20 3.17
N GLY A 36 0.32 -0.13 3.30
CA GLY A 36 -0.69 -0.96 2.62
C GLY A 36 -0.35 -1.20 1.15
N ILE A 37 -1.33 -1.04 0.24
CA ILE A 37 -1.15 -1.21 -1.21
C ILE A 37 0.05 -0.39 -1.77
N PRO A 38 0.23 0.90 -1.42
CA PRO A 38 1.42 1.66 -1.80
C PRO A 38 2.75 1.03 -1.40
N GLN A 39 2.85 0.48 -0.18
CA GLN A 39 4.06 -0.20 0.31
C GLN A 39 4.32 -1.46 -0.52
N GLU A 40 3.32 -2.32 -0.64
CA GLU A 40 3.40 -3.55 -1.42
C GLU A 40 3.78 -3.29 -2.88
N THR A 41 3.18 -2.26 -3.51
CA THR A 41 3.50 -1.88 -4.89
C THR A 41 5.00 -1.62 -5.09
N ARG A 42 5.64 -0.96 -4.11
CA ARG A 42 7.06 -0.62 -4.18
C ARG A 42 7.95 -1.83 -3.93
N LEU A 43 7.59 -2.65 -2.94
CA LEU A 43 8.32 -3.86 -2.60
C LEU A 43 8.26 -4.86 -3.74
N LEU A 44 7.08 -5.12 -4.30
CA LEU A 44 6.89 -6.01 -5.45
C LEU A 44 7.66 -5.51 -6.67
N PHE A 45 7.60 -4.21 -6.98
CA PHE A 45 8.38 -3.65 -8.08
C PHE A 45 9.88 -3.85 -7.87
N SER A 46 10.39 -3.56 -6.65
CA SER A 46 11.78 -3.82 -6.30
C SER A 46 12.09 -5.29 -6.54
N ALA A 47 11.43 -6.21 -5.82
CA ALA A 47 11.66 -7.64 -5.89
C ALA A 47 11.67 -8.19 -7.33
N LEU A 48 10.65 -7.88 -8.13
CA LEU A 48 10.60 -8.35 -9.52
C LEU A 48 11.73 -7.76 -10.36
N ALA A 49 12.10 -6.50 -10.14
CA ALA A 49 13.22 -5.88 -10.84
C ALA A 49 14.58 -6.48 -10.49
N ALA A 50 14.72 -7.24 -9.39
CA ALA A 50 15.94 -8.01 -9.08
C ALA A 50 16.05 -9.30 -9.90
N LEU A 51 14.94 -9.86 -10.37
CA LEU A 51 14.92 -11.18 -10.99
C LEU A 51 15.54 -11.13 -12.40
N PRO A 52 16.58 -11.95 -12.69
CA PRO A 52 17.31 -11.88 -13.96
C PRO A 52 16.48 -12.32 -15.16
N GLY A 53 15.42 -13.09 -14.95
CA GLY A 53 14.50 -13.54 -15.99
C GLY A 53 13.42 -12.52 -16.37
N LEU A 54 13.33 -11.38 -15.67
CA LEU A 54 12.28 -10.39 -15.87
C LEU A 54 12.85 -9.05 -16.37
N ARG A 55 12.20 -8.47 -17.36
CA ARG A 55 12.37 -7.05 -17.71
C ARG A 55 11.19 -6.26 -17.16
N VAL A 56 11.40 -5.58 -16.05
CA VAL A 56 10.34 -4.82 -15.37
C VAL A 56 10.30 -3.37 -15.83
N SER A 57 9.10 -2.86 -16.08
CA SER A 57 8.81 -1.44 -16.32
C SER A 57 7.62 -1.00 -15.48
N GLY A 58 7.56 0.27 -15.11
CA GLY A 58 6.42 0.81 -14.36
C GLY A 58 5.40 1.50 -15.26
N LEU A 59 4.11 1.40 -14.95
CA LEU A 59 3.03 2.16 -15.60
C LEU A 59 2.67 3.37 -14.72
N LEU A 60 3.01 4.56 -15.20
CA LEU A 60 2.67 5.84 -14.58
C LEU A 60 1.29 6.28 -15.02
N GLN A 61 0.41 6.45 -14.04
CA GLN A 61 -0.96 6.91 -14.21
C GLN A 61 -1.41 7.63 -12.93
N LEU A 62 -2.30 8.61 -13.05
CA LEU A 62 -2.89 9.31 -11.91
C LEU A 62 -4.38 9.01 -11.78
N SER A 63 -4.88 9.10 -10.55
CA SER A 63 -6.27 8.78 -10.21
C SER A 63 -7.27 9.73 -10.88
N THR A 64 -7.03 11.05 -10.80
CA THR A 64 -8.00 12.08 -11.22
C THR A 64 -7.51 13.01 -12.33
N ARG A 65 -6.19 13.11 -12.53
CA ARG A 65 -5.56 14.02 -13.49
C ARG A 65 -4.87 13.26 -14.60
N ARG A 66 -4.59 13.97 -15.69
CA ARG A 66 -3.81 13.44 -16.82
C ARG A 66 -2.33 13.56 -16.52
N VAL A 67 -1.56 12.53 -16.84
CA VAL A 67 -0.09 12.64 -16.95
C VAL A 67 0.22 13.23 -18.34
N LYS A 68 0.85 14.41 -18.37
CA LYS A 68 1.20 15.12 -19.61
C LYS A 68 2.68 14.88 -19.91
N GLY A 69 3.08 14.60 -21.15
CA GLY A 69 4.50 14.46 -21.51
C GLY A 69 4.79 13.12 -22.21
N GLY A 70 5.95 12.54 -21.92
CA GLY A 70 6.38 11.24 -22.46
C GLY A 70 6.66 11.25 -23.96
N VAL A 71 7.30 10.19 -24.46
CA VAL A 71 7.66 10.05 -25.89
C VAL A 71 6.77 8.98 -26.53
N THR A 72 6.15 9.32 -27.66
CA THR A 72 5.33 8.35 -28.40
C THR A 72 6.25 7.36 -29.12
N PRO A 73 6.04 6.04 -29.00
CA PRO A 73 6.80 5.07 -29.77
C PRO A 73 6.73 5.36 -31.27
N GLY A 74 7.87 5.28 -31.96
CA GLY A 74 7.98 5.50 -33.41
C GLY A 74 8.13 6.96 -33.87
N GLN A 75 8.12 7.93 -32.95
CA GLN A 75 8.45 9.32 -33.27
C GLN A 75 9.93 9.60 -32.97
N ALA A 76 10.66 10.17 -33.93
CA ALA A 76 12.04 10.58 -33.75
C ALA A 76 12.07 11.94 -33.01
N PHE A 77 12.83 11.99 -31.93
CA PHE A 77 13.08 13.20 -31.14
C PHE A 77 14.57 13.29 -30.83
N SER A 78 15.12 14.50 -30.85
CA SER A 78 16.46 14.77 -30.30
C SER A 78 16.50 14.49 -28.79
N GLU A 79 17.69 14.29 -28.23
CA GLU A 79 17.85 14.07 -26.78
C GLU A 79 17.24 15.22 -25.96
N ALA A 80 17.44 16.47 -26.38
CA ALA A 80 16.88 17.65 -25.73
C ALA A 80 15.34 17.64 -25.71
N GLU A 81 14.71 17.28 -26.83
CA GLU A 81 13.25 17.17 -26.92
C GLU A 81 12.72 16.04 -26.05
N ARG A 82 13.40 14.89 -26.02
CA ARG A 82 13.03 13.76 -25.16
C ARG A 82 13.07 14.16 -23.69
N VAL A 83 14.17 14.75 -23.23
CA VAL A 83 14.32 15.25 -21.86
C VAL A 83 13.26 16.29 -21.51
N HIS A 84 12.96 17.23 -22.42
CA HIS A 84 11.90 18.22 -22.21
C HIS A 84 10.50 17.59 -22.08
N ARG A 85 10.21 16.53 -22.83
CA ARG A 85 8.93 15.80 -22.72
C ARG A 85 8.84 14.97 -21.45
N TYR A 86 9.95 14.40 -20.99
CA TYR A 86 10.03 13.72 -19.71
C TYR A 86 9.90 14.70 -18.54
N SER A 87 10.50 15.89 -18.61
CA SER A 87 10.34 16.91 -17.56
C SER A 87 8.88 17.36 -17.42
N LYS A 88 8.14 17.47 -18.53
CA LYS A 88 6.68 17.69 -18.49
C LYS A 88 5.92 16.58 -17.75
N ALA A 89 6.34 15.33 -17.90
CA ALA A 89 5.76 14.21 -17.15
C ALA A 89 5.99 14.38 -15.66
N VAL A 90 7.22 14.68 -15.25
CA VAL A 90 7.59 14.95 -13.85
C VAL A 90 6.76 16.11 -13.26
N VAL A 91 6.65 17.23 -13.99
CA VAL A 91 5.84 18.39 -13.57
C VAL A 91 4.37 17.99 -13.38
N SER A 92 3.80 17.21 -14.31
CA SER A 92 2.40 16.78 -14.22
C SER A 92 2.13 15.84 -13.05
N LEU A 93 3.11 15.01 -12.68
CA LEU A 93 3.03 14.11 -11.53
C LEU A 93 3.05 14.89 -10.21
N LYS A 94 3.89 15.94 -10.08
CA LYS A 94 3.99 16.74 -8.84
C LYS A 94 2.90 17.80 -8.66
N SER A 95 2.41 18.41 -9.74
CA SER A 95 1.60 19.62 -9.60
C SER A 95 0.28 19.35 -8.85
N GLN A 96 0.08 20.04 -7.73
CA GLN A 96 -1.26 20.32 -7.20
C GLN A 96 -1.79 21.49 -8.04
N SER A 97 -2.96 21.37 -8.64
CA SER A 97 -3.44 22.32 -9.66
C SER A 97 -3.39 23.77 -9.18
N VAL A 98 -2.43 24.54 -9.68
CA VAL A 98 -2.54 25.99 -9.78
C VAL A 98 -2.81 26.24 -11.25
N THR A 99 -4.04 26.59 -11.60
CA THR A 99 -4.28 27.09 -12.95
C THR A 99 -5.12 28.35 -12.90
N ASP A 100 -4.57 29.34 -13.59
CA ASP A 100 -5.22 30.52 -14.11
C ASP A 100 -6.50 30.13 -14.88
N TRP A 101 -7.49 31.02 -14.90
CA TRP A 101 -8.84 30.69 -15.36
C TRP A 101 -8.91 30.35 -16.85
N LYS A 102 -8.00 30.89 -17.67
CA LYS A 102 -7.91 30.61 -19.12
C LYS A 102 -7.37 29.22 -19.42
N GLU A 103 -6.32 28.79 -18.72
CA GLU A 103 -5.78 27.43 -18.84
C GLU A 103 -6.83 26.40 -18.38
N SER A 104 -7.64 26.76 -17.40
CA SER A 104 -8.71 25.90 -16.86
C SER A 104 -9.81 25.60 -17.90
N VAL A 105 -10.18 26.56 -18.76
CA VAL A 105 -11.20 26.33 -19.81
C VAL A 105 -10.66 25.44 -20.93
N ALA A 106 -9.43 25.67 -21.40
CA ALA A 106 -8.82 24.85 -22.44
C ALA A 106 -8.60 23.40 -21.96
N ASP A 107 -8.12 23.22 -20.73
CA ASP A 107 -7.98 21.90 -20.11
C ASP A 107 -9.35 21.23 -19.92
N TRP A 108 -10.41 21.98 -19.60
CA TRP A 108 -11.78 21.46 -19.52
C TRP A 108 -12.32 20.97 -20.88
N VAL A 109 -12.17 21.76 -21.95
CA VAL A 109 -12.58 21.34 -23.30
C VAL A 109 -11.80 20.10 -23.74
N SER A 110 -10.47 20.10 -23.53
CA SER A 110 -9.61 18.95 -23.82
C SER A 110 -10.05 17.70 -23.03
N ALA A 111 -10.41 17.87 -21.76
CA ALA A 111 -10.94 16.80 -20.92
C ALA A 111 -12.24 16.21 -21.47
N LEU A 112 -13.15 17.06 -21.94
CA LEU A 112 -14.43 16.63 -22.52
C LEU A 112 -14.22 15.79 -23.79
N PHE A 113 -13.39 16.27 -24.72
CA PHE A 113 -13.04 15.53 -25.94
C PHE A 113 -12.35 14.21 -25.61
N HIS A 114 -11.42 14.21 -24.65
CA HIS A 114 -10.71 13.00 -24.23
C HIS A 114 -11.66 11.97 -23.61
N LYS A 115 -12.60 12.40 -22.75
CA LYS A 115 -13.65 11.51 -22.19
C LYS A 115 -14.54 10.95 -23.30
N TRP A 116 -14.93 11.77 -24.27
CA TRP A 116 -15.72 11.32 -25.42
C TRP A 116 -14.96 10.29 -26.27
N ALA A 117 -13.70 10.55 -26.58
CA ALA A 117 -12.82 9.63 -27.30
C ALA A 117 -12.61 8.31 -26.54
N LEU A 118 -12.46 8.35 -25.22
CA LEU A 118 -12.40 7.15 -24.37
C LEU A 118 -13.66 6.31 -24.47
N ARG A 119 -14.84 6.95 -24.39
CA ARG A 119 -16.14 6.27 -24.53
C ARG A 119 -16.27 5.61 -25.89
N TRP A 120 -16.05 6.38 -26.96
CA TRP A 120 -16.13 5.86 -28.32
C TRP A 120 -15.12 4.73 -28.57
N GLY A 121 -13.86 4.92 -28.17
CA GLY A 121 -12.82 3.90 -28.31
C GLY A 121 -13.13 2.61 -27.55
N ALA A 122 -13.68 2.71 -26.33
CA ALA A 122 -14.05 1.54 -25.55
C ALA A 122 -15.28 0.82 -26.11
N TRP A 123 -16.31 1.56 -26.53
CA TRP A 123 -17.61 1.00 -26.89
C TRP A 123 -17.67 0.54 -28.35
N ALA A 124 -17.13 1.33 -29.27
CA ALA A 124 -17.05 1.02 -30.70
C ALA A 124 -15.78 0.23 -31.09
N GLY A 125 -14.82 0.07 -30.17
CA GLY A 125 -13.58 -0.68 -30.41
C GLY A 125 -12.56 0.04 -31.30
N ALA A 126 -12.71 1.35 -31.49
CA ALA A 126 -12.07 2.11 -32.57
C ALA A 126 -10.56 2.38 -32.40
N ALA A 127 -10.01 2.41 -31.17
CA ALA A 127 -8.55 2.58 -30.96
C ALA A 127 -8.11 2.23 -29.52
N PRO A 128 -6.95 1.58 -29.33
CA PRO A 128 -6.35 1.41 -28.00
C PRO A 128 -5.68 2.70 -27.49
N LEU A 129 -5.59 2.82 -26.17
CA LEU A 129 -4.80 3.84 -25.47
C LEU A 129 -3.32 3.54 -25.64
N ARG A 130 -2.65 4.37 -26.44
CA ARG A 130 -1.22 4.27 -26.65
C ARG A 130 -0.46 4.67 -25.40
N LEU A 131 0.48 3.82 -25.00
CA LEU A 131 1.42 4.10 -23.92
C LEU A 131 2.63 4.87 -24.44
N GLN A 132 3.02 5.92 -23.73
CA GLN A 132 4.23 6.70 -24.03
C GLN A 132 5.41 6.17 -23.22
N SER A 133 6.64 6.25 -23.73
CA SER A 133 7.82 5.93 -22.94
C SER A 133 8.21 7.09 -22.03
N PHE A 134 8.82 6.76 -20.90
CA PHE A 134 9.46 7.65 -19.95
C PHE A 134 10.76 7.01 -19.49
N GLU A 135 11.88 7.57 -19.95
CA GLU A 135 13.21 7.08 -19.56
C GLU A 135 13.70 7.83 -18.33
N THR A 136 14.22 7.07 -17.37
CA THR A 136 14.49 7.60 -16.03
C THR A 136 15.85 8.25 -15.88
N ARG A 137 16.76 8.07 -16.86
CA ARG A 137 18.17 8.50 -16.78
C ARG A 137 18.36 9.95 -16.26
N ALA A 138 17.54 10.88 -16.75
CA ALA A 138 17.61 12.30 -16.35
C ALA A 138 16.81 12.66 -15.08
N PHE A 139 15.99 11.74 -14.56
CA PHE A 139 15.04 11.98 -13.46
C PHE A 139 15.13 10.92 -12.35
N ARG A 140 16.30 10.29 -12.20
CA ARG A 140 16.55 9.22 -11.22
C ARG A 140 16.21 9.63 -9.79
N ASP A 141 16.60 10.84 -9.39
CA ASP A 141 16.28 11.37 -8.05
C ASP A 141 14.76 11.47 -7.84
N PHE A 142 14.03 12.03 -8.80
CA PHE A 142 12.57 12.12 -8.74
C PHE A 142 11.93 10.74 -8.58
N ILE A 143 12.37 9.75 -9.35
CA ILE A 143 11.84 8.38 -9.27
C ILE A 143 12.09 7.78 -7.89
N TRP A 144 13.31 7.91 -7.35
CA TRP A 144 13.62 7.43 -6.02
C TRP A 144 12.74 8.10 -4.95
N GLN A 145 12.77 9.42 -4.89
CA GLN A 145 12.12 10.21 -3.83
C GLN A 145 10.60 10.09 -3.86
N GLN A 146 10.00 10.03 -5.06
CA GLN A 146 8.55 9.98 -5.18
C GLN A 146 7.98 8.58 -5.11
N LEU A 147 8.65 7.58 -5.70
CA LEU A 147 8.10 6.24 -5.82
C LEU A 147 8.61 5.27 -4.77
N PHE A 148 9.88 5.32 -4.35
CA PHE A 148 10.47 4.17 -3.64
C PHE A 148 11.03 4.46 -2.25
N ALA A 149 11.55 5.66 -1.99
CA ALA A 149 12.27 6.02 -0.76
C ALA A 149 11.47 5.81 0.55
N ARG A 150 10.15 5.64 0.45
CA ARG A 150 9.25 5.37 1.58
C ARG A 150 9.29 3.93 2.07
N SER A 151 9.52 2.96 1.19
CA SER A 151 9.33 1.53 1.52
C SER A 151 10.51 0.68 1.10
N VAL A 152 11.30 1.12 0.12
CA VAL A 152 12.47 0.38 -0.38
C VAL A 152 13.72 0.88 0.34
N PRO A 153 14.57 0.00 0.89
CA PRO A 153 15.82 0.40 1.51
C PRO A 153 16.77 1.10 0.53
N PRO A 154 17.59 2.07 0.99
CA PRO A 154 18.59 2.72 0.15
C PRO A 154 19.57 1.77 -0.56
N ALA A 155 19.84 0.60 0.03
CA ALA A 155 20.70 -0.43 -0.57
C ALA A 155 20.13 -1.02 -1.88
N GLU A 156 18.80 -1.05 -2.03
CA GLU A 156 18.11 -1.56 -3.22
C GLU A 156 17.81 -0.45 -4.25
N ARG A 157 18.30 0.77 -4.01
CA ARG A 157 18.00 1.94 -4.85
C ARG A 157 18.33 1.75 -6.32
N GLU A 158 19.49 1.17 -6.63
CA GLU A 158 19.96 1.04 -8.02
C GLU A 158 19.12 0.06 -8.85
N GLN A 159 18.51 -0.93 -8.19
CA GLN A 159 17.67 -1.95 -8.81
C GLN A 159 16.37 -1.37 -9.38
N VAL A 160 15.78 -0.38 -8.70
CA VAL A 160 14.57 0.29 -9.20
C VAL A 160 14.91 1.41 -10.20
N LEU A 161 16.07 2.07 -10.04
CA LEU A 161 16.48 3.20 -10.88
C LEU A 161 17.03 2.82 -12.27
N ARG A 162 17.32 1.54 -12.51
CA ARG A 162 17.66 1.03 -13.84
C ARG A 162 16.43 0.73 -14.71
N CYS A 163 15.23 0.79 -14.13
CA CYS A 163 13.99 0.50 -14.84
C CYS A 163 13.45 1.76 -15.55
N ASP A 164 12.82 1.56 -16.70
CA ASP A 164 12.09 2.58 -17.43
C ASP A 164 10.58 2.45 -17.20
N TYR A 165 9.84 3.48 -17.62
CA TYR A 165 8.41 3.58 -17.36
C TYR A 165 7.62 3.82 -18.65
N ARG A 166 6.34 3.44 -18.59
CA ARG A 166 5.32 3.77 -19.56
C ARG A 166 4.34 4.75 -18.93
N ILE A 167 3.78 5.66 -19.72
CA ILE A 167 2.78 6.62 -19.26
C ILE A 167 1.44 6.29 -19.93
N CYS A 168 0.41 6.09 -19.11
CA CYS A 168 -0.98 6.17 -19.56
C CYS A 168 -1.52 7.57 -19.22
N SER A 169 -1.71 8.39 -20.26
CA SER A 169 -2.14 9.79 -20.07
C SER A 169 -3.59 9.93 -19.58
N SER A 170 -4.39 8.86 -19.67
CA SER A 170 -5.80 8.87 -19.25
C SER A 170 -5.92 8.75 -17.73
N PRO A 171 -6.73 9.59 -17.06
CA PRO A 171 -6.96 9.45 -15.63
C PRO A 171 -7.72 8.15 -15.33
N TRP A 172 -7.34 7.48 -14.25
CA TRP A 172 -7.95 6.21 -13.81
C TRP A 172 -9.46 6.36 -13.55
N ARG A 173 -9.89 7.45 -12.89
CA ARG A 173 -11.31 7.76 -12.62
C ARG A 173 -12.12 7.85 -13.91
N TRP A 174 -11.57 8.42 -14.98
CA TRP A 174 -12.29 8.52 -16.26
C TRP A 174 -12.44 7.17 -16.93
N MET A 175 -11.42 6.32 -16.84
CA MET A 175 -11.51 4.93 -17.31
C MET A 175 -12.62 4.17 -16.56
N HIS A 176 -12.73 4.35 -15.24
CA HIS A 176 -13.85 3.79 -14.47
C HIS A 176 -15.20 4.28 -14.95
N LEU A 177 -15.39 5.59 -15.08
CA LEU A 177 -16.65 6.18 -15.51
C LEU A 177 -17.12 5.61 -16.86
N VAL A 178 -16.22 5.41 -17.82
CA VAL A 178 -16.55 4.82 -19.12
C VAL A 178 -17.13 3.41 -18.98
N GLY A 179 -16.56 2.59 -18.09
CA GLY A 179 -17.04 1.23 -17.84
C GLY A 179 -18.36 1.20 -17.08
N ILE A 180 -18.50 2.03 -16.03
CA ILE A 180 -19.71 2.14 -15.20
C ILE A 180 -20.87 2.67 -16.04
N GLU A 181 -20.67 3.75 -16.81
CA GLU A 181 -21.68 4.31 -17.71
C GLU A 181 -22.18 3.26 -18.70
N ARG A 182 -21.28 2.40 -19.23
CA ARG A 182 -21.68 1.32 -20.12
C ARG A 182 -22.47 0.23 -19.41
N ALA A 183 -22.06 -0.13 -18.19
CA ALA A 183 -22.76 -1.13 -17.40
C ALA A 183 -24.21 -0.68 -17.10
N GLY A 184 -24.40 0.59 -16.74
CA GLY A 184 -25.73 1.16 -16.52
C GLY A 184 -26.62 1.14 -17.77
N LEU A 185 -26.05 1.31 -18.97
CA LEU A 185 -26.82 1.34 -20.22
C LEU A 185 -27.05 -0.04 -20.85
N LEU A 186 -26.07 -0.94 -20.76
CA LEU A 186 -26.04 -2.20 -21.52
C LEU A 186 -25.83 -3.44 -20.64
N GLY A 187 -25.97 -3.30 -19.31
CA GLY A 187 -25.85 -4.37 -18.32
C GLY A 187 -24.44 -4.94 -18.11
N LYS A 188 -23.44 -4.50 -18.88
CA LYS A 188 -22.05 -4.96 -18.78
C LYS A 188 -21.06 -3.82 -18.96
N SER A 189 -20.04 -3.77 -18.10
CA SER A 189 -18.92 -2.84 -18.26
C SER A 189 -18.08 -3.19 -19.50
N ARG A 190 -17.50 -2.18 -20.16
CA ARG A 190 -16.45 -2.39 -21.16
C ARG A 190 -15.46 -1.25 -21.06
N TYR A 191 -14.27 -1.59 -20.63
CA TYR A 191 -13.22 -0.62 -20.37
C TYR A 191 -12.39 -0.30 -21.62
N PRO A 192 -11.71 0.86 -21.65
CA PRO A 192 -10.72 1.17 -22.67
C PRO A 192 -9.63 0.09 -22.76
N ARG A 193 -9.14 -0.18 -23.97
CA ARG A 193 -8.01 -1.11 -24.17
C ARG A 193 -6.69 -0.34 -24.17
N LEU A 194 -5.70 -0.73 -23.39
CA LEU A 194 -4.33 -0.24 -23.46
C LEU A 194 -3.57 -0.95 -24.57
N ASP A 195 -2.69 -0.23 -25.25
CA ASP A 195 -1.75 -0.81 -26.19
C ASP A 195 -0.54 -1.38 -25.44
N THR A 196 -0.67 -2.64 -25.00
CA THR A 196 0.37 -3.37 -24.26
C THR A 196 1.19 -4.30 -25.16
N ARG A 197 1.24 -4.06 -26.48
CA ARG A 197 2.05 -4.90 -27.39
C ARG A 197 3.53 -4.85 -26.98
N GLY A 198 4.17 -6.01 -26.95
CA GLY A 198 5.55 -6.15 -26.43
C GLY A 198 5.65 -6.16 -24.91
N VAL A 199 4.54 -6.37 -24.20
CA VAL A 199 4.49 -6.66 -22.77
C VAL A 199 3.81 -8.01 -22.62
N ASP A 200 4.46 -8.95 -21.94
CA ASP A 200 3.92 -10.29 -21.70
C ASP A 200 2.93 -10.27 -20.55
N VAL A 201 3.24 -9.53 -19.47
CA VAL A 201 2.40 -9.46 -18.27
C VAL A 201 2.18 -8.01 -17.82
N LEU A 202 0.93 -7.59 -17.66
CA LEU A 202 0.56 -6.38 -16.93
C LEU A 202 0.07 -6.75 -15.53
N ILE A 203 0.80 -6.32 -14.49
CA ILE A 203 0.42 -6.49 -13.08
C ILE A 203 -0.25 -5.21 -12.59
N THR A 204 -1.44 -5.33 -12.01
CA THR A 204 -2.20 -4.21 -11.45
C THR A 204 -2.54 -4.46 -9.99
N GLN A 205 -2.50 -3.45 -9.14
CA GLN A 205 -2.62 -3.59 -7.69
C GLN A 205 -4.07 -3.52 -7.16
N THR A 206 -5.02 -3.28 -8.04
CA THR A 206 -6.46 -3.28 -7.76
C THR A 206 -7.17 -3.70 -9.04
N PRO A 207 -8.46 -4.10 -9.01
CA PRO A 207 -9.22 -4.32 -10.23
C PRO A 207 -9.03 -3.15 -11.21
N TYR A 208 -8.60 -3.48 -12.43
CA TYR A 208 -8.10 -2.49 -13.36
C TYR A 208 -9.19 -2.07 -14.36
N PRO A 209 -9.48 -0.76 -14.50
CA PRO A 209 -10.49 -0.25 -15.43
C PRO A 209 -9.97 -0.21 -16.87
N GLY A 210 -9.31 -1.27 -17.32
CA GLY A 210 -8.69 -1.34 -18.64
C GLY A 210 -8.59 -2.78 -19.15
N ARG A 211 -8.53 -2.92 -20.47
CA ARG A 211 -8.23 -4.17 -21.16
C ARG A 211 -6.82 -4.13 -21.74
N VAL A 212 -6.23 -5.28 -21.99
CA VAL A 212 -4.89 -5.40 -22.56
C VAL A 212 -4.91 -5.82 -24.04
N SER A 213 -3.77 -5.72 -24.72
CA SER A 213 -3.59 -6.25 -26.07
C SER A 213 -3.60 -7.79 -26.07
N ALA A 214 -3.90 -8.39 -27.22
CA ALA A 214 -3.74 -9.84 -27.38
C ALA A 214 -2.27 -10.23 -27.17
N GLY A 215 -2.04 -11.35 -26.47
CA GLY A 215 -0.70 -11.81 -26.09
C GLY A 215 -0.18 -11.23 -24.77
N THR A 216 -0.87 -10.27 -24.14
CA THR A 216 -0.54 -9.80 -22.79
C THR A 216 -1.47 -10.46 -21.77
N ALA A 217 -0.92 -11.08 -20.73
CA ALA A 217 -1.66 -11.51 -19.55
C ALA A 217 -1.93 -10.32 -18.62
N LEU A 218 -3.16 -10.17 -18.14
CA LEU A 218 -3.50 -9.23 -17.07
C LEU A 218 -3.50 -9.98 -15.73
N VAL A 219 -2.64 -9.55 -14.80
CA VAL A 219 -2.57 -10.06 -13.42
C VAL A 219 -3.10 -8.99 -12.48
N VAL A 220 -4.19 -9.26 -11.78
CA VAL A 220 -4.70 -8.41 -10.71
C VAL A 220 -4.15 -8.92 -9.39
N HIS A 221 -3.20 -8.19 -8.81
CA HIS A 221 -2.81 -8.36 -7.42
C HIS A 221 -3.95 -7.82 -6.55
N TYR A 222 -4.75 -8.74 -6.01
CA TYR A 222 -6.03 -8.47 -5.37
C TYR A 222 -5.86 -8.42 -3.85
N HIS A 223 -6.07 -7.24 -3.28
CA HIS A 223 -5.82 -6.97 -1.86
C HIS A 223 -7.02 -7.30 -0.98
N ASP A 224 -8.22 -6.89 -1.39
CA ASP A 224 -9.44 -7.14 -0.63
C ASP A 224 -10.72 -6.92 -1.48
N ALA A 225 -11.83 -7.48 -0.99
CA ALA A 225 -13.18 -7.25 -1.50
C ALA A 225 -13.97 -6.24 -0.65
N ILE A 226 -13.29 -5.50 0.25
CA ILE A 226 -13.92 -4.56 1.19
C ILE A 226 -14.83 -3.55 0.48
N PRO A 227 -14.49 -2.97 -0.69
CA PRO A 227 -15.37 -2.04 -1.37
C PRO A 227 -16.75 -2.60 -1.72
N VAL A 228 -16.88 -3.94 -1.83
CA VAL A 228 -18.13 -4.62 -2.19
C VAL A 228 -18.79 -5.25 -0.95
N LEU A 229 -18.01 -5.87 -0.07
CA LEU A 229 -18.52 -6.60 1.10
C LEU A 229 -18.76 -5.69 2.31
N MET A 230 -18.03 -4.58 2.41
CA MET A 230 -18.13 -3.59 3.49
C MET A 230 -18.19 -2.15 2.95
N PRO A 231 -19.11 -1.82 2.02
CA PRO A 231 -19.13 -0.51 1.37
C PRO A 231 -19.42 0.65 2.34
N HIS A 232 -19.95 0.36 3.53
CA HIS A 232 -20.20 1.35 4.58
C HIS A 232 -18.92 1.84 5.29
N THR A 233 -17.78 1.15 5.13
CA THR A 233 -16.52 1.50 5.82
C THR A 233 -15.57 2.34 4.98
N ILE A 234 -15.87 2.60 3.70
CA ILE A 234 -15.00 3.27 2.74
C ILE A 234 -15.49 4.70 2.40
N SER A 235 -14.60 5.53 1.84
CA SER A 235 -14.96 6.87 1.33
C SER A 235 -15.68 6.81 -0.03
N ASP A 236 -16.48 7.83 -0.37
CA ASP A 236 -17.20 7.94 -1.68
C ASP A 236 -17.85 6.59 -2.07
N ARG A 237 -18.63 6.07 -1.12
CA ARG A 237 -19.12 4.68 -1.05
C ARG A 237 -19.70 4.17 -2.37
N ALA A 238 -20.59 4.96 -2.98
CA ALA A 238 -21.25 4.60 -4.22
C ALA A 238 -20.29 4.50 -5.41
N PHE A 239 -19.32 5.43 -5.53
CA PHE A 239 -18.35 5.37 -6.62
C PHE A 239 -17.34 4.24 -6.42
N HIS A 240 -16.80 4.09 -5.21
CA HIS A 240 -15.79 3.08 -4.91
C HIS A 240 -16.34 1.66 -5.05
N GLU A 241 -17.53 1.39 -4.52
CA GLU A 241 -18.22 0.11 -4.72
C GLU A 241 -18.41 -0.18 -6.22
N ALA A 242 -19.06 0.72 -6.96
CA ALA A 242 -19.35 0.50 -8.37
C ALA A 242 -18.08 0.39 -9.22
N SER A 243 -17.07 1.21 -8.93
CA SER A 243 -15.79 1.18 -9.64
C SER A 243 -15.05 -0.13 -9.43
N HIS A 244 -14.99 -0.64 -8.19
CA HIS A 244 -14.35 -1.91 -7.85
C HIS A 244 -15.11 -3.07 -8.46
N PHE A 245 -16.43 -3.17 -8.22
CA PHE A 245 -17.25 -4.28 -8.71
C PHE A 245 -17.22 -4.38 -10.23
N GLN A 246 -17.44 -3.27 -10.94
CA GLN A 246 -17.52 -3.28 -12.40
C GLN A 246 -16.18 -3.61 -13.06
N ALA A 247 -15.06 -3.17 -12.48
CA ALA A 247 -13.72 -3.51 -12.96
C ALA A 247 -13.39 -4.96 -12.67
N LEU A 248 -13.68 -5.44 -11.46
CA LEU A 248 -13.45 -6.83 -11.06
C LEU A 248 -14.24 -7.79 -11.96
N ALA A 249 -15.54 -7.56 -12.14
CA ALA A 249 -16.39 -8.34 -13.03
C ALA A 249 -15.89 -8.33 -14.49
N ALA A 250 -15.34 -7.20 -14.96
CA ALA A 250 -14.72 -7.14 -16.28
C ALA A 250 -13.42 -7.93 -16.34
N ASN A 251 -12.53 -7.81 -15.35
CA ASN A 251 -11.26 -8.53 -15.33
C ASN A 251 -11.47 -10.04 -15.27
N VAL A 252 -12.42 -10.52 -14.44
CA VAL A 252 -12.80 -11.95 -14.38
C VAL A 252 -13.26 -12.43 -15.75
N ARG A 253 -14.22 -11.73 -16.37
CA ARG A 253 -14.78 -12.06 -17.69
C ARG A 253 -13.77 -12.00 -18.81
N ASP A 254 -12.84 -11.04 -18.76
CA ASP A 254 -11.84 -10.80 -19.81
C ASP A 254 -10.59 -11.68 -19.63
N GLY A 255 -10.60 -12.65 -18.71
CA GLY A 255 -9.54 -13.66 -18.61
C GLY A 255 -8.36 -13.30 -17.69
N ALA A 256 -8.47 -12.29 -16.83
CA ALA A 256 -7.38 -11.91 -15.91
C ALA A 256 -7.01 -13.02 -14.92
N HIS A 257 -5.74 -13.10 -14.55
CA HIS A 257 -5.27 -13.89 -13.41
C HIS A 257 -5.32 -13.05 -12.14
N PHE A 258 -5.49 -13.70 -11.00
CA PHE A 258 -5.59 -13.07 -9.69
C PHE A 258 -4.51 -13.63 -8.78
N VAL A 259 -3.73 -12.73 -8.20
CA VAL A 259 -2.84 -13.05 -7.08
C VAL A 259 -3.46 -12.42 -5.85
N CYS A 260 -4.01 -13.22 -4.95
CA CYS A 260 -4.65 -12.76 -3.74
C CYS A 260 -3.62 -12.68 -2.60
N VAL A 261 -3.67 -11.61 -1.81
CA VAL A 261 -2.70 -11.35 -0.72
C VAL A 261 -2.91 -12.24 0.51
N SER A 262 -4.02 -12.99 0.55
CA SER A 262 -4.37 -13.97 1.58
C SER A 262 -5.41 -14.97 1.03
N GLU A 263 -5.51 -16.14 1.64
CA GLU A 263 -6.58 -17.11 1.37
C GLU A 263 -7.95 -16.58 1.77
N ALA A 264 -8.03 -15.75 2.82
CA ALA A 264 -9.25 -14.99 3.13
C ALA A 264 -9.68 -14.11 1.95
N THR A 265 -8.76 -13.29 1.40
CA THR A 265 -9.04 -12.47 0.20
C THR A 265 -9.39 -13.32 -1.02
N ARG A 266 -8.75 -14.48 -1.20
CA ARG A 266 -9.08 -15.42 -2.28
C ARG A 266 -10.50 -15.98 -2.13
N ARG A 267 -10.90 -16.37 -0.91
CA ARG A 267 -12.27 -16.83 -0.63
C ARG A 267 -13.29 -15.73 -0.90
N ASP A 268 -13.01 -14.50 -0.51
CA ASP A 268 -13.89 -13.36 -0.81
C ASP A 268 -14.06 -13.16 -2.32
N LEU A 269 -12.96 -13.20 -3.09
CA LEU A 269 -13.01 -13.15 -4.55
C LEU A 269 -13.91 -14.26 -5.12
N LEU A 270 -13.71 -15.50 -4.68
CA LEU A 270 -14.44 -16.66 -5.20
C LEU A 270 -15.90 -16.70 -4.73
N SER A 271 -16.24 -16.05 -3.61
CA SER A 271 -17.63 -15.88 -3.18
C SER A 271 -18.41 -14.97 -4.15
N LEU A 272 -17.74 -13.99 -4.76
CA LEU A 272 -18.32 -13.07 -5.73
C LEU A 272 -18.24 -13.61 -7.17
N PHE A 273 -17.13 -14.28 -7.51
CA PHE A 273 -16.83 -14.78 -8.86
C PHE A 273 -16.17 -16.17 -8.81
N PRO A 274 -16.95 -17.24 -8.60
CA PRO A 274 -16.43 -18.61 -8.53
C PRO A 274 -15.63 -19.02 -9.78
N GLU A 275 -15.98 -18.49 -10.95
CA GLU A 275 -15.31 -18.77 -12.23
C GLU A 275 -13.85 -18.27 -12.32
N ALA A 276 -13.39 -17.51 -11.33
CA ALA A 276 -11.99 -17.09 -11.22
C ALA A 276 -11.07 -18.17 -10.62
N GLU A 277 -11.61 -19.26 -10.04
CA GLU A 277 -10.87 -20.24 -9.23
C GLU A 277 -9.60 -20.77 -9.90
N ALA A 278 -9.70 -21.23 -11.16
CA ALA A 278 -8.59 -21.77 -11.93
C ALA A 278 -7.50 -20.74 -12.28
N ARG A 279 -7.77 -19.45 -12.09
CA ARG A 279 -6.86 -18.33 -12.37
C ARG A 279 -6.51 -17.52 -11.13
N ALA A 280 -6.95 -17.95 -9.95
CA ALA A 280 -6.71 -17.28 -8.68
C ALA A 280 -5.76 -18.10 -7.81
N VAL A 281 -4.63 -17.51 -7.46
CA VAL A 281 -3.63 -18.06 -6.54
C VAL A 281 -3.45 -17.13 -5.35
N THR A 282 -2.97 -17.65 -4.23
CA THR A 282 -2.57 -16.82 -3.08
C THR A 282 -1.06 -16.70 -3.07
N ILE A 283 -0.58 -15.45 -3.05
CA ILE A 283 0.80 -15.11 -2.73
C ILE A 283 0.72 -13.94 -1.76
N HIS A 284 1.12 -14.19 -0.52
CA HIS A 284 1.06 -13.17 0.53
C HIS A 284 1.93 -11.96 0.22
N ASN A 285 1.56 -10.80 0.77
CA ASN A 285 2.40 -9.61 0.73
C ASN A 285 3.74 -9.88 1.43
N MET A 286 4.79 -9.22 0.97
CA MET A 286 6.13 -9.37 1.55
C MET A 286 6.41 -8.28 2.59
N LEU A 287 7.08 -8.65 3.68
CA LEU A 287 7.55 -7.68 4.67
C LEU A 287 8.81 -6.95 4.16
N PRO A 288 8.92 -5.63 4.42
CA PRO A 288 10.13 -4.89 4.13
C PRO A 288 11.34 -5.43 4.91
N SER A 289 12.49 -5.51 4.25
CA SER A 289 13.75 -6.00 4.84
C SER A 289 14.29 -5.14 5.98
N HIS A 290 13.88 -3.87 6.06
CA HIS A 290 14.29 -2.99 7.15
C HIS A 290 13.62 -3.32 8.49
N TYR A 291 12.55 -4.13 8.52
CA TYR A 291 12.00 -4.66 9.77
C TYR A 291 12.71 -5.96 10.15
N HIS A 292 13.42 -5.93 11.27
CA HIS A 292 14.18 -7.06 11.77
C HIS A 292 14.35 -6.98 13.30
N PRO A 293 14.63 -8.11 13.98
CA PRO A 293 14.55 -8.23 15.43
C PRO A 293 15.79 -7.73 16.17
N GLU A 294 16.85 -7.40 15.43
CA GLU A 294 18.07 -6.87 16.04
C GLU A 294 17.75 -5.58 16.79
N ALA A 295 18.40 -5.41 17.93
CA ALA A 295 18.26 -4.21 18.75
C ALA A 295 18.76 -3.00 17.96
N VAL A 296 17.98 -1.93 17.97
CA VAL A 296 18.35 -0.65 17.35
C VAL A 296 19.10 0.21 18.38
N GLU A 297 20.14 0.93 17.94
CA GLU A 297 20.80 1.98 18.73
C GLU A 297 19.78 3.06 19.19
N PRO A 298 19.97 3.67 20.37
CA PRO A 298 18.88 4.01 21.27
C PRO A 298 18.32 5.40 20.98
N GLU A 299 17.72 5.60 19.82
CA GLU A 299 16.73 6.67 19.75
C GLU A 299 15.62 6.32 20.76
N ARG A 300 15.54 7.08 21.85
CA ARG A 300 14.54 6.80 22.88
C ARG A 300 13.15 7.17 22.38
N VAL A 301 12.14 6.41 22.77
CA VAL A 301 10.72 6.67 22.48
C VAL A 301 10.32 8.14 22.67
N PRO A 302 10.72 8.87 23.75
CA PRO A 302 10.45 10.30 23.87
C PRO A 302 10.89 11.15 22.67
N GLY A 303 12.05 10.86 22.09
CA GLY A 303 12.61 11.58 20.95
C GLY A 303 11.81 11.35 19.67
N ILE A 304 11.43 10.09 19.43
CA ILE A 304 10.60 9.66 18.31
C ILE A 304 9.25 10.35 18.38
N VAL A 305 8.55 10.21 19.52
CA VAL A 305 7.24 10.82 19.76
C VAL A 305 7.33 12.32 19.50
N ARG A 306 8.27 13.02 20.13
CA ARG A 306 8.41 14.48 20.00
C ARG A 306 8.63 14.94 18.55
N ARG A 307 9.42 14.21 17.74
CA ARG A 307 9.74 14.60 16.36
C ARG A 307 8.57 14.38 15.39
N HIS A 308 7.71 13.41 15.68
CA HIS A 308 6.74 12.90 14.73
C HIS A 308 5.28 13.16 15.12
N LEU A 309 5.01 14.04 16.10
CA LEU A 309 3.65 14.43 16.48
C LEU A 309 2.89 15.07 15.31
N HIS A 310 1.59 14.78 15.23
CA HIS A 310 0.69 15.32 14.22
C HIS A 310 0.33 16.79 14.43
N ASP A 311 0.74 17.42 15.53
CA ASP A 311 0.58 18.85 15.88
C ASP A 311 -0.81 19.45 15.59
N GLU A 312 -1.12 19.76 14.33
CA GLU A 312 -2.45 20.18 13.88
C GLU A 312 -2.94 19.39 12.66
N TYR A 313 -4.26 19.21 12.56
CA TYR A 313 -4.92 18.72 11.36
C TYR A 313 -6.03 19.65 10.88
N ARG A 314 -6.02 19.92 9.57
CA ARG A 314 -7.02 20.72 8.87
C ARG A 314 -7.72 19.86 7.80
N PRO A 315 -9.02 19.56 7.94
CA PRO A 315 -9.76 18.79 6.95
C PRO A 315 -9.75 19.46 5.58
N LYS A 316 -9.64 18.67 4.51
CA LYS A 316 -9.70 19.18 3.13
C LYS A 316 -11.06 19.84 2.87
N GLY A 317 -11.05 21.08 2.35
CA GLY A 317 -12.25 21.86 2.06
C GLY A 317 -12.60 22.93 3.10
N SER A 318 -11.89 23.03 4.22
CA SER A 318 -12.02 24.16 5.15
C SER A 318 -11.33 25.40 4.55
N SER A 319 -12.08 26.49 4.33
CA SER A 319 -11.50 27.78 3.95
C SER A 319 -10.69 28.36 5.13
N ALA A 320 -9.53 28.96 4.85
CA ALA A 320 -8.69 29.65 5.84
C ALA A 320 -9.42 30.77 6.61
N LYS A 321 -10.61 31.18 6.15
CA LYS A 321 -11.46 32.20 6.79
C LYS A 321 -12.33 31.68 7.94
N THR A 322 -12.42 30.37 8.19
CA THR A 322 -13.18 29.82 9.32
C THR A 322 -12.30 28.90 10.15
N ASP A 323 -11.71 29.43 11.21
CA ASP A 323 -10.82 28.73 12.15
C ASP A 323 -11.52 27.63 12.99
N ARG A 324 -12.78 27.32 12.67
CA ARG A 324 -13.65 26.43 13.46
C ARG A 324 -13.39 24.93 13.26
N ASN A 325 -12.54 24.53 12.32
CA ASN A 325 -12.32 23.11 11.98
C ASN A 325 -10.83 22.69 12.06
N VAL A 326 -10.06 23.26 12.99
CA VAL A 326 -8.67 22.84 13.24
C VAL A 326 -8.66 21.91 14.44
N TYR A 327 -8.11 20.70 14.26
CA TYR A 327 -7.87 19.79 15.37
C TYR A 327 -6.47 20.00 15.89
N LYS A 328 -6.33 20.33 17.19
CA LYS A 328 -5.04 20.39 17.88
C LYS A 328 -4.70 19.00 18.39
N LEU A 329 -3.75 18.35 17.73
CA LEU A 329 -3.41 16.94 17.90
C LEU A 329 -2.14 16.72 18.73
N ALA A 330 -1.64 17.78 19.35
CA ALA A 330 -0.57 17.74 20.34
C ALA A 330 -0.89 18.67 21.51
N LYS A 331 -0.41 18.29 22.69
CA LYS A 331 -0.46 19.16 23.87
C LYS A 331 0.35 20.44 23.62
N SER A 332 -0.23 21.56 23.99
CA SER A 332 0.44 22.87 23.90
C SER A 332 1.31 23.11 25.13
N PHE A 333 2.49 23.69 24.93
CA PHE A 333 3.45 24.04 25.98
C PHE A 333 3.86 25.50 25.86
N SER A 334 4.22 26.12 26.99
CA SER A 334 4.64 27.52 26.99
C SER A 334 6.05 27.71 26.42
N ASN A 335 6.91 26.68 26.53
CA ASN A 335 8.29 26.71 26.06
C ASN A 335 8.83 25.28 25.76
N GLU A 336 9.97 25.20 25.06
CA GLU A 336 10.60 23.93 24.66
C GLU A 336 11.19 23.11 25.83
N ALA A 337 11.56 23.74 26.94
CA ALA A 337 12.07 23.03 28.11
C ALA A 337 10.94 22.27 28.82
N GLU A 338 9.78 22.91 28.99
CA GLU A 338 8.55 22.30 29.50
C GLU A 338 8.10 21.13 28.61
N LYS A 339 8.06 21.36 27.29
CA LYS A 339 7.76 20.33 26.30
C LYS A 339 8.70 19.13 26.44
N SER A 340 10.00 19.37 26.51
CA SER A 340 11.01 18.31 26.58
C SER A 340 10.95 17.54 27.90
N ALA A 341 10.75 18.22 29.03
CA ALA A 341 10.58 17.59 30.33
C ALA A 341 9.32 16.70 30.37
N PHE A 342 8.22 17.19 29.80
CA PHE A 342 6.97 16.43 29.72
C PHE A 342 7.14 15.12 28.95
N TYR A 343 7.70 15.14 27.73
CA TYR A 343 7.85 13.89 26.94
C TYR A 343 8.86 12.92 27.56
N ALA A 344 9.92 13.44 28.18
CA ALA A 344 10.88 12.60 28.91
C ALA A 344 10.24 11.90 30.13
N GLN A 345 9.32 12.58 30.82
CA GLN A 345 8.56 12.00 31.92
C GLN A 345 7.47 11.04 31.42
N ALA A 346 6.69 11.44 30.41
CA ALA A 346 5.58 10.65 29.88
C ALA A 346 6.03 9.30 29.30
N PHE A 347 7.25 9.25 28.74
CA PHE A 347 7.89 8.05 28.20
C PHE A 347 9.17 7.68 28.97
N GLY A 348 9.13 7.79 30.31
CA GLY A 348 10.22 7.37 31.19
C GLY A 348 10.50 5.85 31.17
N PRO A 349 11.54 5.38 31.88
CA PRO A 349 11.96 3.96 31.84
C PRO A 349 10.87 2.94 32.19
N ASP A 350 9.97 3.29 33.12
CA ASP A 350 8.88 2.42 33.56
C ASP A 350 7.56 2.67 32.82
N SER A 351 7.57 3.58 31.84
CA SER A 351 6.37 3.92 31.08
C SER A 351 5.97 2.78 30.14
N ARG A 352 4.66 2.57 30.04
CA ARG A 352 4.06 1.56 29.16
C ARG A 352 3.16 2.23 28.16
N PHE A 353 3.13 1.70 26.95
CA PHE A 353 2.22 2.20 25.93
C PHE A 353 1.67 1.09 25.05
N VAL A 354 0.39 1.28 24.70
CA VAL A 354 -0.30 0.55 23.64
C VAL A 354 -0.03 1.27 22.32
N LEU A 355 0.35 0.53 21.29
CA LEU A 355 0.64 1.05 19.96
C LEU A 355 -0.45 0.63 18.97
N MET A 356 -0.87 1.53 18.08
CA MET A 356 -1.69 1.21 16.93
C MET A 356 -1.12 1.91 15.70
N VAL A 357 -0.87 1.15 14.62
CA VAL A 357 -0.26 1.68 13.40
C VAL A 357 -1.25 1.53 12.25
N SER A 358 -2.01 2.59 11.95
CA SER A 358 -2.94 2.58 10.82
C SER A 358 -3.41 3.97 10.43
N THR A 359 -3.93 4.11 9.20
CA THR A 359 -4.69 5.30 8.80
C THR A 359 -5.97 5.40 9.64
N ILE A 360 -6.29 6.59 10.14
CA ILE A 360 -7.55 6.85 10.85
C ILE A 360 -8.71 6.81 9.85
N GLU A 361 -9.40 5.67 9.84
CA GLU A 361 -10.59 5.38 9.03
C GLU A 361 -11.52 4.41 9.80
N PRO A 362 -12.83 4.34 9.48
CA PRO A 362 -13.80 3.56 10.23
C PRO A 362 -13.44 2.07 10.38
N ARG A 363 -12.94 1.47 9.30
CA ARG A 363 -12.59 0.05 9.24
C ARG A 363 -11.52 -0.36 10.25
N LYS A 364 -10.61 0.57 10.57
CA LYS A 364 -9.51 0.33 11.51
C LYS A 364 -9.95 0.38 12.98
N ASN A 365 -11.20 0.76 13.26
CA ASN A 365 -11.84 0.61 14.57
C ASN A 365 -11.12 1.30 15.76
N HIS A 366 -10.53 2.48 15.52
CA HIS A 366 -9.83 3.26 16.54
C HIS A 366 -10.66 3.53 17.78
N ALA A 367 -11.97 3.84 17.60
CA ALA A 367 -12.88 4.13 18.69
C ALA A 367 -12.95 2.98 19.70
N ARG A 368 -13.01 1.73 19.21
CA ARG A 368 -13.07 0.54 20.07
C ARG A 368 -11.81 0.38 20.93
N LEU A 369 -10.65 0.64 20.33
CA LEU A 369 -9.39 0.58 21.07
C LEU A 369 -9.33 1.67 22.14
N ILE A 370 -9.77 2.89 21.82
CA ILE A 370 -9.80 4.00 22.77
C ILE A 370 -10.71 3.65 23.96
N GLU A 371 -11.92 3.16 23.72
CA GLU A 371 -12.85 2.72 24.78
C GLU A 371 -12.23 1.64 25.69
N ALA A 372 -11.57 0.64 25.10
CA ALA A 372 -10.93 -0.43 25.87
C ALA A 372 -9.71 0.08 26.66
N TRP A 373 -8.91 0.95 26.06
CA TRP A 373 -7.75 1.57 26.70
C TRP A 373 -8.16 2.47 27.87
N GLU A 374 -9.26 3.23 27.75
CA GLU A 374 -9.83 4.03 28.85
C GLU A 374 -10.14 3.16 30.07
N VAL A 375 -10.77 2.00 29.85
CA VAL A 375 -11.09 1.05 30.93
C VAL A 375 -9.83 0.52 31.62
N LEU A 376 -8.79 0.17 30.86
CA LEU A 376 -7.51 -0.28 31.44
C LEU A 376 -6.83 0.84 32.21
N ARG A 377 -6.87 2.07 31.69
CA ARG A 377 -6.25 3.20 32.37
C ARG A 377 -6.92 3.47 33.70
N ASP A 378 -8.25 3.34 33.78
CA ASP A 378 -9.00 3.58 35.00
C ASP A 378 -8.87 2.43 36.03
N ARG A 379 -8.75 1.18 35.57
CA ARG A 379 -8.79 -0.02 36.45
C ARG A 379 -7.44 -0.66 36.74
N VAL A 380 -6.48 -0.48 35.86
CA VAL A 380 -5.22 -1.25 35.83
C VAL A 380 -4.01 -0.32 35.97
N ASP A 381 -3.87 0.66 35.06
CA ASP A 381 -2.70 1.54 35.05
C ASP A 381 -3.08 2.96 34.58
N PRO A 382 -3.26 3.90 35.52
CA PRO A 382 -3.57 5.31 35.21
C PRO A 382 -2.55 5.98 34.29
N ASP A 383 -1.33 5.46 34.22
CA ASP A 383 -0.25 5.99 33.41
C ASP A 383 -0.05 5.27 32.07
N LEU A 384 -0.84 4.24 31.75
CA LEU A 384 -0.77 3.54 30.46
C LEU A 384 -1.05 4.49 29.30
N LYS A 385 -0.09 4.70 28.41
CA LYS A 385 -0.23 5.61 27.26
C LYS A 385 -0.81 4.90 26.03
N LEU A 386 -1.43 5.66 25.14
CA LEU A 386 -1.86 5.20 23.82
C LEU A 386 -1.12 5.98 22.72
N VAL A 387 -0.40 5.28 21.85
CA VAL A 387 0.33 5.86 20.71
C VAL A 387 -0.34 5.41 19.42
N LEU A 388 -0.90 6.36 18.66
CA LEU A 388 -1.48 6.12 17.34
C LEU A 388 -0.50 6.63 16.29
N VAL A 389 -0.12 5.78 15.33
CA VAL A 389 0.76 6.16 14.22
C VAL A 389 0.03 6.00 12.90
N GLY A 390 -0.14 7.10 12.17
CA GLY A 390 -0.71 7.05 10.83
C GLY A 390 -1.26 8.38 10.33
N HIS A 391 -1.81 8.35 9.12
CA HIS A 391 -2.45 9.52 8.52
C HIS A 391 -3.92 9.60 8.91
N ILE A 392 -4.48 10.81 8.85
CA ILE A 392 -5.91 11.01 9.00
C ILE A 392 -6.61 10.77 7.66
N GLY A 393 -7.45 9.73 7.62
CA GLY A 393 -8.24 9.31 6.47
C GLY A 393 -9.62 9.97 6.40
N TRP A 394 -10.66 9.19 6.11
CA TRP A 394 -12.05 9.64 6.00
C TRP A 394 -12.87 9.27 7.24
N ASP A 395 -14.06 9.86 7.38
CA ASP A 395 -15.01 9.61 8.48
C ASP A 395 -14.34 9.64 9.88
N HIS A 396 -13.30 10.46 10.03
CA HIS A 396 -12.41 10.49 11.20
C HIS A 396 -12.94 11.33 12.36
N LYS A 397 -13.99 12.14 12.13
CA LYS A 397 -14.44 13.18 13.07
C LYS A 397 -14.66 12.65 14.48
N ALA A 398 -15.48 11.61 14.63
CA ALA A 398 -15.81 11.04 15.94
C ALA A 398 -14.58 10.48 16.66
N VAL A 399 -13.66 9.85 15.92
CA VAL A 399 -12.40 9.34 16.48
C VAL A 399 -11.53 10.49 16.97
N LEU A 400 -11.33 11.53 16.14
CA LEU A 400 -10.51 12.67 16.54
C LEU A 400 -11.10 13.39 17.75
N GLU A 401 -12.42 13.63 17.77
CA GLU A 401 -13.11 14.26 18.91
C GLU A 401 -12.92 13.45 20.20
N GLY A 402 -12.98 12.11 20.14
CA GLY A 402 -12.69 11.24 21.28
C GLY A 402 -11.22 11.27 21.73
N CYS A 403 -10.28 11.49 20.82
CA CYS A 403 -8.86 11.60 21.16
C CYS A 403 -8.48 12.91 21.87
N LEU A 404 -9.16 14.03 21.58
CA LEU A 404 -8.72 15.36 22.01
C LEU A 404 -8.52 15.50 23.53
N PRO A 405 -9.44 15.05 24.40
CA PRO A 405 -9.25 15.17 25.85
C PRO A 405 -8.01 14.41 26.34
N TRP A 406 -7.73 13.25 25.75
CA TRP A 406 -6.59 12.41 26.13
C TRP A 406 -5.25 12.96 25.63
N ILE A 407 -5.26 13.65 24.48
CA ILE A 407 -4.10 14.38 23.98
C ILE A 407 -3.76 15.54 24.93
N GLU A 408 -4.75 16.30 25.36
CA GLU A 408 -4.55 17.43 26.27
C GLU A 408 -4.02 16.98 27.65
N GLN A 409 -4.53 15.85 28.14
CA GLN A 409 -4.06 15.24 29.40
C GLN A 409 -2.67 14.62 29.27
N GLY A 410 -2.23 14.26 28.05
CA GLY A 410 -0.95 13.58 27.83
C GLY A 410 -1.01 12.06 27.97
N GLY A 411 -2.20 11.47 27.82
CA GLY A 411 -2.39 10.02 27.79
C GLY A 411 -2.33 9.44 26.37
N LEU A 412 -2.70 10.23 25.36
CA LEU A 412 -2.76 9.81 23.96
C LEU A 412 -1.83 10.66 23.09
N PHE A 413 -1.07 10.00 22.22
CA PHE A 413 -0.12 10.63 21.30
C PHE A 413 -0.41 10.20 19.87
N MET A 414 -0.61 11.17 18.97
CA MET A 414 -0.79 10.90 17.54
C MET A 414 0.46 11.27 16.76
N LEU A 415 1.06 10.29 16.10
CA LEU A 415 2.26 10.43 15.28
C LEU A 415 1.94 10.23 13.80
N HIS A 416 2.76 10.81 12.95
CA HIS A 416 2.75 10.54 11.51
C HIS A 416 4.16 10.66 10.92
N SER A 417 4.33 10.13 9.72
CA SER A 417 5.61 10.20 8.99
C SER A 417 6.80 9.67 9.81
N VAL A 418 6.57 8.65 10.64
CA VAL A 418 7.63 7.99 11.42
C VAL A 418 8.46 7.11 10.46
N PRO A 419 9.79 7.29 10.38
CA PRO A 419 10.66 6.46 9.56
C PRO A 419 10.68 5.01 10.06
N ALA A 420 10.99 4.07 9.17
CA ALA A 420 11.02 2.64 9.48
C ALA A 420 11.93 2.29 10.69
N GLU A 421 13.11 2.90 10.80
CA GLU A 421 14.03 2.68 11.92
C GLU A 421 13.41 3.07 13.27
N SER A 422 12.78 4.25 13.34
CA SER A 422 12.05 4.69 14.53
C SER A 422 10.78 3.85 14.77
N MET A 423 10.10 3.39 13.72
CA MET A 423 8.95 2.48 13.85
C MET A 423 9.33 1.15 14.50
N ARG A 424 10.49 0.58 14.19
CA ARG A 424 10.99 -0.65 14.85
C ARG A 424 11.12 -0.47 16.35
N ILE A 425 11.64 0.68 16.79
CA ILE A 425 11.78 0.99 18.21
C ILE A 425 10.40 1.06 18.86
N LEU A 426 9.42 1.70 18.21
CA LEU A 426 8.04 1.73 18.73
C LEU A 426 7.44 0.31 18.82
N TYR A 427 7.61 -0.52 17.80
CA TYR A 427 7.12 -1.90 17.83
C TYR A 427 7.79 -2.75 18.93
N GLN A 428 9.10 -2.58 19.14
CA GLN A 428 9.87 -3.30 20.15
C GLN A 428 9.53 -2.88 21.59
N GLN A 429 9.30 -1.58 21.80
CA GLN A 429 9.09 -0.99 23.12
C GLN A 429 7.62 -0.93 23.52
N ALA A 430 6.68 -1.07 22.58
CA ALA A 430 5.26 -1.15 22.90
C ALA A 430 4.98 -2.37 23.79
N THR A 431 4.15 -2.19 24.81
CA THR A 431 3.63 -3.31 25.61
C THR A 431 2.86 -4.27 24.71
N VAL A 432 2.07 -3.71 23.79
CA VAL A 432 1.34 -4.44 22.77
C VAL A 432 1.03 -3.51 21.58
N THR A 433 1.19 -4.04 20.38
CA THR A 433 0.65 -3.45 19.15
C THR A 433 -0.73 -4.02 18.89
N VAL A 434 -1.73 -3.15 18.73
CA VAL A 434 -3.13 -3.55 18.59
C VAL A 434 -3.62 -3.35 17.17
N CYS A 435 -4.22 -4.40 16.61
CA CYS A 435 -4.81 -4.44 15.28
C CYS A 435 -6.33 -4.67 15.39
N PRO A 436 -7.15 -3.64 15.71
CA PRO A 436 -8.57 -3.80 16.02
C PRO A 436 -9.50 -3.78 14.78
N SER A 437 -8.94 -3.94 13.59
CA SER A 437 -9.66 -3.82 12.32
C SER A 437 -10.84 -4.78 12.19
N VAL A 438 -11.96 -4.29 11.64
CA VAL A 438 -13.15 -5.10 11.34
C VAL A 438 -13.05 -5.88 10.02
N GLY A 439 -12.04 -5.58 9.19
CA GLY A 439 -11.77 -6.28 7.94
C GLY A 439 -10.44 -5.85 7.35
N GLU A 440 -9.71 -6.77 6.73
CA GLU A 440 -8.36 -6.57 6.18
C GLU A 440 -8.14 -7.43 4.93
N GLY A 441 -7.09 -7.14 4.17
CA GLY A 441 -6.55 -8.04 3.15
C GLY A 441 -5.36 -8.87 3.65
N PHE A 442 -4.50 -8.24 4.46
CA PHE A 442 -3.27 -8.85 4.99
C PHE A 442 -2.89 -8.27 6.38
N ASP A 443 -2.91 -6.94 6.51
CA ASP A 443 -2.46 -6.17 7.69
C ASP A 443 -0.96 -6.27 8.01
N PHE A 444 -0.20 -5.32 7.44
CA PHE A 444 1.23 -5.15 7.68
C PHE A 444 1.56 -4.85 9.15
N SER A 445 0.70 -4.15 9.89
CA SER A 445 1.08 -3.56 11.17
C SER A 445 1.48 -4.61 12.22
N GLY A 446 0.65 -5.65 12.40
CA GLY A 446 0.97 -6.76 13.30
C GLY A 446 2.14 -7.61 12.79
N ALA A 447 2.24 -7.83 11.48
CA ALA A 447 3.31 -8.65 10.90
C ALA A 447 4.69 -7.96 11.01
N GLU A 448 4.74 -6.64 10.82
CA GLU A 448 5.92 -5.80 11.07
C GLU A 448 6.28 -5.78 12.55
N ALA A 449 5.29 -5.64 13.44
CA ALA A 449 5.50 -5.67 14.88
C ALA A 449 6.13 -7.01 15.33
N MET A 450 5.54 -8.13 14.89
CA MET A 450 6.08 -9.48 15.12
C MET A 450 7.51 -9.62 14.62
N ARG A 451 7.79 -9.12 13.41
CA ARG A 451 9.13 -9.18 12.81
C ARG A 451 10.17 -8.40 13.60
N CYS A 452 9.76 -7.34 14.28
CA CYS A 452 10.62 -6.54 15.15
C CYS A 452 10.80 -7.14 16.55
N GLY A 453 10.06 -8.19 16.92
CA GLY A 453 10.03 -8.74 18.28
C GLY A 453 9.03 -8.05 19.21
N GLY A 454 8.02 -7.38 18.64
CA GLY A 454 6.88 -6.80 19.36
C GLY A 454 5.80 -7.84 19.66
N VAL A 455 4.90 -7.50 20.58
CA VAL A 455 3.72 -8.30 20.95
C VAL A 455 2.50 -7.77 20.19
N VAL A 456 1.61 -8.67 19.74
CA VAL A 456 0.41 -8.30 18.97
C VAL A 456 -0.86 -8.78 19.67
N ALA A 457 -1.85 -7.90 19.74
CA ALA A 457 -3.25 -8.25 19.97
C ALA A 457 -4.09 -7.83 18.76
N ALA A 458 -4.94 -8.71 18.26
CA ALA A 458 -5.62 -8.49 16.99
C ALA A 458 -7.09 -8.92 17.02
N SER A 459 -7.91 -8.31 16.17
CA SER A 459 -9.29 -8.77 15.99
C SER A 459 -9.35 -10.20 15.46
N ASP A 460 -10.33 -10.97 15.94
CA ASP A 460 -10.59 -12.33 15.51
C ASP A 460 -11.32 -12.37 14.16
N ILE A 461 -10.62 -11.92 13.12
CA ILE A 461 -11.08 -11.98 11.73
C ILE A 461 -10.25 -13.01 10.95
N PRO A 462 -10.80 -13.60 9.86
CA PRO A 462 -10.12 -14.65 9.10
C PRO A 462 -8.69 -14.28 8.67
N VAL A 463 -8.47 -13.03 8.27
CA VAL A 463 -7.18 -12.53 7.79
C VAL A 463 -6.15 -12.47 8.90
N HIS A 464 -6.51 -11.96 10.09
CA HIS A 464 -5.58 -11.95 11.22
C HIS A 464 -5.27 -13.36 11.72
N ARG A 465 -6.22 -14.30 11.68
CA ARG A 465 -5.95 -15.71 12.00
C ARG A 465 -4.97 -16.33 11.01
N GLU A 466 -5.08 -15.98 9.73
CA GLU A 466 -4.16 -16.45 8.69
C GLU A 466 -2.76 -15.81 8.81
N VAL A 467 -2.70 -14.50 9.01
CA VAL A 467 -1.45 -13.72 8.97
C VAL A 467 -0.69 -13.78 10.29
N TYR A 468 -1.39 -13.79 11.43
CA TYR A 468 -0.77 -13.78 12.76
C TYR A 468 -0.72 -15.15 13.43
N GLY A 469 -1.45 -16.16 12.90
CA GLY A 469 -1.40 -17.54 13.38
C GLY A 469 -1.68 -17.65 14.89
N ASP A 470 -0.82 -18.35 15.62
CA ASP A 470 -0.92 -18.47 17.08
C ASP A 470 -0.06 -17.42 17.82
N ALA A 471 0.51 -16.46 17.09
CA ALA A 471 1.46 -15.47 17.62
C ALA A 471 0.80 -14.16 18.10
N ALA A 472 -0.52 -14.12 18.23
CA ALA A 472 -1.27 -12.96 18.71
C ALA A 472 -2.34 -13.35 19.75
N VAL A 473 -2.71 -12.41 20.61
CA VAL A 473 -3.93 -12.52 21.43
C VAL A 473 -5.11 -11.98 20.62
N TYR A 474 -6.17 -12.77 20.52
CA TYR A 474 -7.34 -12.44 19.71
C TYR A 474 -8.50 -11.90 20.54
N PHE A 475 -9.26 -10.96 19.97
CA PHE A 475 -10.47 -10.39 20.56
C PHE A 475 -11.57 -10.18 19.52
N ASP A 476 -12.83 -10.14 19.95
CA ASP A 476 -13.93 -9.75 19.08
C ASP A 476 -13.87 -8.23 18.80
N PRO A 477 -13.74 -7.77 17.54
CA PRO A 477 -13.72 -6.34 17.20
C PRO A 477 -15.01 -5.59 17.56
N TYR A 478 -16.10 -6.31 17.83
CA TYR A 478 -17.41 -5.76 18.16
C TYR A 478 -17.74 -5.81 19.66
N ASP A 479 -16.86 -6.35 20.51
CA ASP A 479 -17.02 -6.38 21.97
C ASP A 479 -15.86 -5.67 22.70
N THR A 480 -16.18 -4.55 23.36
CA THR A 480 -15.19 -3.74 24.09
C THR A 480 -14.63 -4.51 25.28
N GLN A 481 -15.43 -5.35 25.95
CA GLN A 481 -14.93 -6.16 27.07
C GLN A 481 -13.97 -7.25 26.58
N SER A 482 -14.23 -7.86 25.43
CA SER A 482 -13.27 -8.77 24.79
C SER A 482 -11.92 -8.08 24.51
N VAL A 483 -11.91 -6.83 24.05
CA VAL A 483 -10.66 -6.07 23.85
C VAL A 483 -9.97 -5.80 25.18
N VAL A 484 -10.72 -5.35 26.20
CA VAL A 484 -10.18 -5.12 27.55
C VAL A 484 -9.51 -6.38 28.11
N HIS A 485 -10.17 -7.54 28.04
CA HIS A 485 -9.61 -8.81 28.53
C HIS A 485 -8.33 -9.20 27.79
N ALA A 486 -8.31 -9.07 26.45
CA ALA A 486 -7.13 -9.39 25.65
C ALA A 486 -5.93 -8.50 25.99
N LEU A 487 -6.16 -7.20 26.16
CA LEU A 487 -5.10 -6.24 26.52
C LEU A 487 -4.68 -6.38 27.98
N GLN A 488 -5.61 -6.60 28.91
CA GLN A 488 -5.29 -6.81 30.32
C GLN A 488 -4.38 -8.04 30.52
N ALA A 489 -4.60 -9.11 29.74
CA ALA A 489 -3.75 -10.30 29.76
C ALA A 489 -2.28 -10.03 29.36
N LEU A 490 -2.01 -8.92 28.66
CA LEU A 490 -0.67 -8.51 28.22
C LEU A 490 -0.10 -7.38 29.06
N VAL A 491 -0.94 -6.61 29.73
CA VAL A 491 -0.54 -5.46 30.53
C VAL A 491 -0.35 -5.83 32.00
N ASP A 492 -1.21 -6.67 32.59
CA ASP A 492 -1.31 -6.75 34.06
C ASP A 492 -1.61 -8.16 34.62
N ALA A 493 -1.55 -9.20 33.79
CA ALA A 493 -1.65 -10.57 34.29
C ALA A 493 -0.34 -11.02 34.97
N ASP A 494 -0.44 -11.92 35.96
CA ASP A 494 0.72 -12.54 36.63
C ASP A 494 1.67 -13.23 35.62
N ASP A 495 1.12 -13.75 34.52
CA ASP A 495 1.85 -14.40 33.43
C ASP A 495 2.09 -13.49 32.22
N ALA A 496 1.82 -12.17 32.30
CA ALA A 496 1.90 -11.25 31.17
C ALA A 496 3.28 -11.26 30.50
N GLN A 497 4.36 -11.27 31.29
CA GLN A 497 5.72 -11.27 30.76
C GLN A 497 6.11 -12.62 30.11
N PRO A 498 5.94 -13.80 30.75
CA PRO A 498 6.12 -15.10 30.09
C PRO A 498 5.26 -15.27 28.82
N ARG A 499 4.03 -14.77 28.85
CA ARG A 499 3.11 -14.77 27.71
C ARG A 499 3.66 -13.90 26.58
N ALA A 500 4.11 -12.68 26.89
CA ALA A 500 4.73 -11.78 25.93
C ALA A 500 5.98 -12.42 25.30
N GLU A 501 6.85 -13.07 26.08
CA GLU A 501 8.03 -13.78 25.56
C GLU A 501 7.65 -14.92 24.60
N THR A 502 6.62 -15.69 24.94
CA THR A 502 6.07 -16.74 24.08
C THR A 502 5.55 -16.17 22.76
N LEU A 503 4.77 -15.09 22.82
CA LEU A 503 4.21 -14.42 21.65
C LEU A 503 5.30 -13.80 20.77
N ARG A 504 6.35 -13.22 21.36
CA ARG A 504 7.50 -12.69 20.61
C ARG A 504 8.21 -13.79 19.84
N ALA A 505 8.48 -14.94 20.47
CA ALA A 505 9.12 -16.07 19.82
C ALA A 505 8.27 -16.61 18.65
N ALA A 506 6.98 -16.85 18.90
CA ALA A 506 6.03 -17.29 17.87
C ALA A 506 5.89 -16.25 16.74
N GLY A 507 5.90 -14.95 17.08
CA GLY A 507 5.79 -13.86 16.11
C GLY A 507 6.98 -13.79 15.17
N LEU A 508 8.21 -14.02 15.66
CA LEU A 508 9.39 -14.08 14.81
C LEU A 508 9.32 -15.23 13.82
N GLU A 509 8.86 -16.40 14.24
CA GLU A 509 8.66 -17.55 13.35
C GLU A 509 7.54 -17.29 12.33
N GLN A 510 6.39 -16.79 12.78
CA GLN A 510 5.24 -16.51 11.93
C GLN A 510 5.56 -15.44 10.88
N SER A 511 6.16 -14.32 11.30
CA SER A 511 6.51 -13.22 10.38
C SER A 511 7.58 -13.61 9.35
N ALA A 512 8.45 -14.58 9.65
CA ALA A 512 9.47 -15.07 8.73
C ALA A 512 8.88 -15.70 7.45
N ARG A 513 7.61 -16.13 7.48
CA ARG A 513 6.88 -16.67 6.33
C ARG A 513 6.65 -15.62 5.24
N TYR A 514 6.64 -14.35 5.61
CA TYR A 514 6.37 -13.21 4.72
C TYR A 514 7.63 -12.49 4.27
N LEU A 515 8.82 -13.05 4.54
CA LEU A 515 10.06 -12.45 4.09
C LEU A 515 10.25 -12.60 2.57
N PRO A 516 10.99 -11.68 1.92
CA PRO A 516 11.23 -11.74 0.48
C PRO A 516 11.75 -13.09 -0.01
N GLU A 517 12.60 -13.78 0.75
CA GLU A 517 13.16 -15.08 0.38
C GLU A 517 12.10 -16.19 0.29
N ARG A 518 10.93 -15.99 0.91
CA ARG A 518 9.78 -16.90 0.84
C ARG A 518 8.77 -16.47 -0.22
N ILE A 519 8.58 -15.17 -0.42
CA ILE A 519 7.53 -14.62 -1.29
C ILE A 519 7.99 -14.47 -2.74
N VAL A 520 9.21 -13.97 -2.97
CA VAL A 520 9.72 -13.68 -4.32
C VAL A 520 9.80 -14.93 -5.21
N PRO A 521 10.23 -16.11 -4.72
CA PRO A 521 10.21 -17.32 -5.54
C PRO A 521 8.81 -17.75 -6.00
N GLN A 522 7.77 -17.46 -5.22
CA GLN A 522 6.38 -17.77 -5.59
C GLN A 522 5.91 -16.88 -6.74
N TRP A 523 6.24 -15.58 -6.67
CA TRP A 523 5.99 -14.65 -7.79
C TRP A 523 6.74 -15.06 -9.05
N GLU A 524 8.01 -15.43 -8.93
CA GLU A 524 8.80 -15.89 -10.08
C GLU A 524 8.17 -17.14 -10.72
N ALA A 525 7.81 -18.14 -9.92
CA ALA A 525 7.19 -19.37 -10.40
C ALA A 525 5.83 -19.09 -11.07
N PHE A 526 5.00 -18.23 -10.46
CA PHE A 526 3.72 -17.83 -11.01
C PHE A 526 3.89 -17.14 -12.37
N LEU A 527 4.77 -16.14 -12.47
CA LEU A 527 4.99 -15.39 -13.71
C LEU A 527 5.56 -16.27 -14.82
N ARG A 528 6.48 -17.19 -14.50
CA ARG A 528 6.99 -18.18 -15.46
C ARG A 528 5.91 -19.14 -15.95
N GLY A 529 4.90 -19.44 -15.13
CA GLY A 529 3.78 -20.29 -15.51
C GLY A 529 2.75 -19.61 -16.43
N LEU A 530 2.81 -18.27 -16.58
CA LEU A 530 1.89 -17.50 -17.43
C LEU A 530 2.36 -17.33 -18.88
N VAL A 531 3.67 -17.44 -19.14
CA VAL A 531 4.32 -17.01 -20.39
C VAL A 531 4.85 -18.18 -21.20
#